data_AF-A0A822APV7-F1
#
_entry.id   AF-A0A822APV7-F1
#
_cell.length_a   1.000
_cell.length_b   1.000
_cell.length_c   1.000
_cell.angle_alpha   90.00
_cell.angle_beta   90.00
_cell.angle_gamma   90.00
#
_symmetry.space_group_name_H-M   'P 1'
#
loop_
_entity.id
_entity.type
_entity.pdbx_description
1 polymer ?
#
loop_
_entity_poly.entity_id
_entity_poly.type
_entity_poly.pdbx_seq_one_letter_code
_entity_poly.pdbx_strand_id
1 'polypeptide(L)' 'MAVKMLHAPESIEEINLAEDLMNYYCKTAGLIHDRSIEIYSLHAHIHLAQQVRKHGGLAHTSAFGFESC' A
#
# COMPACT_ATOMS: atom_id res chain seq x y z
N MET A 1 -7.09 -2.00 5.64
CA MET A 1 -6.77 -1.25 6.87
C MET A 1 -5.49 -0.42 6.68
N ALA A 2 -4.37 -1.03 6.30
CA ALA A 2 -3.10 -0.34 6.03
C ALA A 2 -3.17 0.78 4.97
N VAL A 3 -3.88 0.57 3.85
CA VAL A 3 -4.06 1.60 2.81
C VAL A 3 -4.76 2.87 3.34
N LYS A 4 -5.66 2.74 4.34
CA LYS A 4 -6.30 3.90 4.98
C LYS A 4 -5.31 4.69 5.83
N MET A 5 -4.35 4.03 6.47
CA MET A 5 -3.29 4.70 7.24
C MET A 5 -2.35 5.50 6.33
N LEU A 6 -2.11 4.98 5.12
CA LEU A 6 -1.34 5.68 4.09
C LEU A 6 -2.09 6.84 3.43
N HIS A 7 -3.40 7.01 3.69
CA HIS A 7 -4.18 8.10 3.12
C HIS A 7 -3.72 9.47 3.63
N ALA A 8 -3.57 9.62 4.93
CA ALA A 8 -3.10 10.85 5.54
C ALA A 8 -2.25 10.49 6.77
N PRO A 9 -1.02 9.99 6.56
CA PRO A 9 -0.16 9.62 7.67
C PRO A 9 0.28 10.88 8.43
N GLU A 10 0.12 10.84 9.75
CA GLU A 10 0.52 11.92 10.65
C GLU A 10 1.99 11.79 11.09
N SER A 11 2.57 10.59 10.94
CA SER A 11 3.95 10.32 11.34
C SER A 11 4.63 9.24 10.48
N ILE A 12 5.96 9.17 10.56
CA ILE A 12 6.75 8.13 9.86
C ILE A 12 6.49 6.75 10.45
N GLU A 13 6.16 6.66 11.74
CA GLU A 13 5.81 5.44 12.44
C GLU A 13 4.51 4.83 11.88
N GLU A 14 3.53 5.65 11.50
CA GLU A 14 2.31 5.17 10.85
C GLU A 14 2.60 4.59 9.46
N ILE A 15 3.53 5.18 8.72
CA ILE A 15 3.96 4.68 7.41
C ILE A 15 4.67 3.33 7.58
N ASN A 16 5.54 3.20 8.59
CA ASN A 16 6.24 1.94 8.89
C ASN A 16 5.26 0.85 9.29
N LEU A 17 4.30 1.15 10.17
CA LEU A 17 3.27 0.21 10.59
C LEU A 17 2.39 -0.23 9.41
N ALA A 18 2.02 0.70 8.52
CA ALA A 18 1.26 0.36 7.32
C ALA A 18 2.06 -0.53 6.35
N GLU A 19 3.36 -0.28 6.19
CA GLU A 19 4.25 -1.13 5.39
C GLU A 19 4.36 -2.54 5.96
N ASP A 20 4.54 -2.68 7.27
CA ASP A 20 4.59 -3.98 7.96
C ASP A 20 3.28 -4.76 7.81
N LEU A 21 2.13 -4.08 7.96
CA LEU A 21 0.82 -4.69 7.76
C LEU A 21 0.59 -5.15 6.32
N MET A 22 1.02 -4.37 5.33
CA MET A 22 0.93 -4.77 3.91
C MET A 22 1.87 -5.94 3.60
N ASN A 23 3.08 -5.94 4.14
CA ASN A 23 4.02 -7.05 3.99
C ASN A 23 3.49 -8.33 4.63
N TYR A 24 2.89 -8.23 5.81
CA TYR A 24 2.26 -9.36 6.48
C TYR A 24 1.07 -9.91 5.69
N TYR A 25 0.20 -9.02 5.18
CA TYR A 25 -0.87 -9.40 4.28
C TYR A 25 -0.30 -10.13 3.05
N CYS A 26 0.70 -9.57 2.38
CA CYS A 26 1.27 -10.18 1.18
C CYS A 26 1.83 -11.59 1.43
N LYS A 27 2.42 -11.84 2.61
CA LYS A 27 2.94 -13.15 3.00
C LYS A 27 1.86 -14.17 3.36
N THR A 28 0.71 -13.69 3.84
CA THR A 28 -0.36 -14.55 4.37
C THR A 28 -1.54 -14.70 3.42
N ALA A 29 -1.65 -13.83 2.42
CA ALA A 29 -2.77 -13.79 1.51
C ALA A 29 -2.98 -15.17 0.84
N GLY A 30 -1.90 -15.82 0.37
CA GLY A 30 -1.98 -17.12 -0.31
C GLY A 30 -2.44 -18.29 0.57
N LEU A 31 -2.66 -18.07 1.87
CA LEU A 31 -3.30 -19.01 2.79
C LEU A 31 -4.82 -18.81 2.86
N ILE A 32 -5.33 -17.67 2.39
CA ILE A 32 -6.71 -17.21 2.55
C ILE A 32 -7.41 -17.08 1.19
N HIS A 33 -6.69 -16.68 0.15
CA HIS A 33 -7.25 -16.47 -1.19
C HIS A 33 -6.73 -17.49 -2.21
N ASP A 34 -7.56 -17.78 -3.19
CA ASP A 34 -7.23 -18.69 -4.28
C ASP A 34 -6.18 -18.07 -5.20
N ARG A 35 -5.35 -18.89 -5.87
CA ARG A 35 -4.14 -18.45 -6.61
C ARG A 35 -4.38 -17.35 -7.66
N SER A 36 -5.61 -17.18 -8.12
CA SER A 36 -5.99 -16.21 -9.14
C SER A 36 -6.13 -14.77 -8.64
N ILE A 37 -6.29 -14.53 -7.34
CA ILE A 37 -6.59 -13.18 -6.80
C ILE A 37 -5.35 -12.33 -6.56
N GLU A 38 -4.16 -12.90 -6.44
CA GLU A 38 -3.14 -12.27 -5.60
C GLU A 38 -2.01 -11.53 -6.30
N ILE A 39 -1.59 -11.94 -7.49
CA ILE A 39 -0.25 -11.54 -7.94
C ILE A 39 -0.18 -10.06 -8.33
N TYR A 40 -1.21 -9.54 -9.02
CA TYR A 40 -1.19 -8.17 -9.51
C TYR A 40 -1.51 -7.15 -8.42
N SER A 41 -2.51 -7.42 -7.57
CA SER A 41 -2.87 -6.51 -6.51
C SER A 41 -1.83 -6.49 -5.39
N LEU A 42 -1.23 -7.61 -4.97
CA LEU A 42 -0.24 -7.59 -3.89
C LEU A 42 1.02 -6.80 -4.25
N HIS A 43 1.54 -6.96 -5.47
CA HIS A 43 2.81 -6.32 -5.85
C HIS A 43 2.74 -4.79 -5.77
N ALA A 44 1.61 -4.21 -6.17
CA ALA A 44 1.39 -2.76 -6.06
C ALA A 44 1.37 -2.26 -4.60
N HIS A 45 0.91 -3.07 -3.65
CA HIS A 45 0.86 -2.68 -2.23
C HIS A 45 2.24 -2.58 -1.60
N ILE A 46 3.23 -3.35 -2.05
CA ILE A 46 4.60 -3.35 -1.51
C ILE A 46 5.27 -1.99 -1.75
N HIS A 47 5.03 -1.37 -2.91
CA HIS A 47 5.66 -0.10 -3.26
C HIS A 47 4.91 1.12 -2.68
N LEU A 48 3.69 0.93 -2.19
CA LEU A 48 2.78 2.02 -1.82
C LEU A 48 3.33 2.85 -0.65
N ALA A 49 3.90 2.21 0.37
CA ALA A 49 4.51 2.92 1.49
C ALA A 49 5.72 3.76 1.05
N GLN A 50 6.55 3.24 0.13
CA GLN A 50 7.68 3.98 -0.42
C GLN A 50 7.22 5.20 -1.24
N GLN A 51 6.13 5.07 -2.00
CA GLN A 51 5.53 6.20 -2.74
C GLN A 51 5.02 7.27 -1.78
N VAL A 52 4.37 6.88 -0.67
CA VAL A 52 3.90 7.82 0.35
C VAL A 52 5.05 8.56 1.04
N ARG A 53 6.18 7.89 1.30
CA ARG A 53 7.39 8.56 1.83
C ARG A 53 7.94 9.62 0.89
N LYS A 54 7.85 9.41 -0.42
CA LYS A 54 8.41 10.31 -1.44
C LYS A 54 7.48 11.45 -1.82
N HIS A 55 6.17 11.20 -1.83
CA HIS A 55 5.16 12.09 -2.42
C HIS A 55 4.10 12.58 -1.44
N GLY A 56 4.11 12.10 -0.19
CA GLY A 56 3.10 12.42 0.82
C GLY A 56 1.91 11.45 0.80
N GLY A 57 0.95 11.68 1.70
CA GLY A 57 -0.23 10.81 1.87
C GLY A 57 -1.08 10.66 0.61
N LEU A 58 -1.78 9.52 0.50
CA LEU A 58 -2.65 9.22 -0.64
C LEU A 58 -3.87 10.17 -0.77
N ALA A 59 -4.16 10.98 0.24
CA ALA A 59 -5.23 11.98 0.24
C ALA A 59 -5.06 13.06 -0.85
N HIS A 60 -3.81 13.31 -1.28
CA HIS A 60 -3.49 14.27 -2.32
C HIS A 60 -3.23 13.64 -3.69
N THR A 61 -3.22 12.30 -3.77
CA THR A 61 -3.08 11.56 -5.02
C THR A 61 -4.39 10.86 -5.34
N SER A 62 -5.26 11.55 -6.08
CA SER A 62 -6.33 10.89 -6.83
C SER A 62 -5.73 9.71 -7.60
N ALA A 63 -6.42 8.58 -7.63
CA ALA A 63 -6.02 7.31 -8.25
C ALA A 63 -5.78 7.37 -9.79
N PHE A 64 -5.56 8.56 -10.35
CA PHE A 64 -5.32 8.85 -11.76
C PHE A 64 -4.01 9.60 -12.03
N GLY A 65 -3.13 9.77 -11.03
CA GLY A 65 -1.82 10.40 -11.24
C GLY A 65 -0.77 9.53 -11.94
N PHE A 66 -0.98 8.21 -12.02
CA PHE A 66 -0.02 7.26 -12.62
C PHE A 66 -0.17 7.07 -14.14
N GLU A 67 -1.20 7.65 -14.77
CA GLU A 67 -1.40 7.58 -16.24
C GLU A 67 -0.94 8.85 -16.98
N SER A 68 -0.37 9.83 -16.27
CA SER A 68 0.09 11.08 -16.89
C SER A 68 1.60 11.24 -16.72
N CYS A 69 2.32 10.88 -17.79
CA CYS A 69 3.73 11.09 -18.13
C CYS A 69 4.70 9.92 -17.86
#